data_AF-A0A6C0EBE2-F1
#
_entry.id   AF-A0A6C0EBE2-F1
#
_cell.length_a   1.000
_cell.length_b   1.000
_cell.length_c   1.000
_cell.angle_alpha   90.00
_cell.angle_beta   90.00
_cell.angle_gamma   90.00
#
_symmetry.space_group_name_H-M   'P 1'
#
loop_
_entity.id
_entity.type
_entity.pdbx_description
1 polymer ?
#
loop_
_entity_poly.entity_id
_entity_poly.type
_entity_poly.pdbx_seq_one_letter_code
_entity_poly.pdbx_strand_id
1 'polypeptide(L)'
;MSMNQDPALTIARKALELAGRCVTTSVASSNMLLSTVNDSSAIYINANGGTLETINIISEKGESTMGEERDASIQITSYKGGVGIASFANKSNSVFIKTLGGTLDTITIVSEKSESVLNMDTDASIQFTSMKGGIGAYASVNDSAAVSIIVDGGDDTGIFISNQAGNSGESVNMNSQLGGILIDAYTDTTINAKTGAVTITGGVNSDVGHSFAPTIYIHANGGTQETIKLHSSLGTIPNSILLLSEKGGVTLASKCPSVDTGLQNLGRPYGRWIPPIVSGASGSSNGLFTLKWEFYIDLNELHSGGDSGDIIGSNNASACNFGQYDSSIMGQVVGGTILCLQTPAGGDSNIDVYCAAESTGAEGSSIAALTETRLLNHGEAWTAGQIDALDVSGVTSGKYLYFVGQDGNDALYTAGRFLLTFYCVRDIELYYG
;
A
#
# COMPACT_ATOMS: atom_id res chain seq x y z
N MET A 1 -32.95 40.45 82.95
CA MET A 1 -32.13 39.50 83.73
C MET A 1 -31.10 38.93 82.79
N SER A 2 -29.83 39.29 83.00
CA SER A 2 -28.68 38.75 82.29
C SER A 2 -28.65 37.24 82.49
N MET A 3 -28.80 36.48 81.41
CA MET A 3 -28.64 35.04 81.41
C MET A 3 -27.16 34.77 81.73
N ASN A 4 -26.86 34.39 82.98
CA ASN A 4 -25.57 33.87 83.38
C ASN A 4 -25.26 32.68 82.46
N GLN A 5 -24.44 32.90 81.43
CA GLN A 5 -23.86 31.80 80.70
C GLN A 5 -22.95 31.06 81.69
N ASP A 6 -23.28 29.80 81.94
CA ASP A 6 -22.51 28.92 82.80
C ASP A 6 -21.00 29.05 82.47
N PRO A 7 -20.16 29.48 83.42
CA PRO A 7 -18.72 29.61 83.23
C PRO A 7 -18.10 28.33 82.68
N ALA A 8 -18.63 27.17 83.04
CA ALA A 8 -18.17 25.88 82.53
C ALA A 8 -18.43 25.73 81.02
N LEU A 9 -19.57 26.23 80.52
CA LEU A 9 -19.91 26.20 79.10
C LEU A 9 -19.03 27.15 78.28
N THR A 10 -18.70 28.31 78.86
CA THR A 10 -17.82 29.30 78.23
C THR A 10 -16.37 28.80 78.18
N ILE A 11 -15.91 28.14 79.25
CA ILE A 11 -14.59 27.51 79.31
C ILE A 11 -14.52 26.30 78.37
N ALA A 12 -15.55 25.46 78.30
CA ALA A 12 -15.60 24.32 77.37
C ALA A 12 -15.55 24.78 75.91
N ARG A 13 -16.25 25.86 75.55
CA ARG A 13 -16.22 26.44 74.20
C ARG A 13 -14.84 27.02 73.88
N LYS A 14 -14.24 27.76 74.81
CA LYS A 14 -12.86 28.27 74.68
C LYS A 14 -11.81 27.14 74.63
N ALA A 15 -11.98 26.06 75.39
CA ALA A 15 -11.09 24.91 75.38
C ALA A 15 -11.18 24.13 74.05
N LEU A 16 -12.37 24.07 73.46
CA LEU A 16 -12.59 23.45 72.15
C LEU A 16 -12.02 24.30 71.00
N GLU A 17 -12.15 25.64 71.10
CA GLU A 17 -11.45 26.60 70.24
C GLU A 17 -9.92 26.51 70.40
N LEU A 18 -9.40 26.41 71.63
CA LEU A 18 -7.96 26.24 71.91
C LEU A 18 -7.42 24.88 71.47
N ALA A 19 -8.24 23.82 71.47
CA ALA A 19 -7.85 22.49 71.01
C ALA A 19 -7.83 22.36 69.48
N GLY A 20 -8.13 23.44 68.74
CA GLY A 20 -8.15 23.46 67.27
C GLY A 20 -9.22 22.58 66.64
N ARG A 21 -10.18 22.09 67.44
CA ARG A 21 -11.16 21.08 67.01
C ARG A 21 -12.55 21.67 67.13
N CYS A 22 -12.89 22.62 66.24
CA CYS A 22 -14.29 22.99 66.03
C CYS A 22 -15.01 21.79 65.41
N VAL A 23 -15.53 20.90 66.27
CA VAL A 23 -16.44 19.85 65.84
C VAL A 23 -17.85 20.46 65.88
N THR A 24 -18.28 21.07 64.78
CA THR A 24 -19.69 21.34 64.56
C THR A 24 -20.41 19.99 64.37
N THR A 25 -20.79 19.36 65.48
CA THR A 25 -21.63 18.15 65.50
C THR A 25 -23.10 18.45 65.20
N SER A 26 -23.44 19.63 64.69
CA SER A 26 -24.82 19.98 64.36
C SER A 26 -25.23 19.34 63.04
N VAL A 27 -25.81 18.14 63.13
CA VAL A 27 -26.72 17.61 62.11
C VAL A 27 -28.02 18.43 62.10
N ALA A 28 -27.93 19.66 61.62
CA ALA A 28 -29.07 20.32 60.98
C ALA A 28 -29.05 19.91 59.51
N SER A 29 -30.21 19.64 58.93
CA SER A 29 -30.41 19.17 57.55
C SER A 29 -29.94 20.14 56.44
N SER A 30 -29.20 21.21 56.77
CA SER A 30 -28.90 22.33 55.86
C SER A 30 -27.69 23.18 56.29
N ASN A 31 -26.56 22.55 56.66
CA ASN A 31 -25.33 23.33 56.87
C ASN A 31 -24.81 23.81 55.51
N MET A 32 -24.97 25.10 55.22
CA MET A 32 -24.50 25.74 53.98
C MET A 32 -23.44 26.80 54.31
N LEU A 33 -22.37 26.83 53.51
CA LEU A 33 -21.44 27.96 53.46
C LEU A 33 -21.88 28.87 52.31
N LEU A 34 -22.39 30.06 52.63
CA LEU A 34 -22.88 31.05 51.66
C LEU A 34 -22.35 32.43 52.02
N SER A 35 -21.91 33.19 51.02
CA SER A 35 -21.46 34.58 51.16
C SER A 35 -22.10 35.44 50.07
N THR A 36 -22.54 36.63 50.43
CA THR A 36 -23.09 37.64 49.49
C THR A 36 -22.12 38.80 49.27
N VAL A 37 -20.90 38.70 49.80
CA VAL A 37 -19.89 39.74 49.71
C VAL A 37 -19.25 39.70 48.32
N ASN A 38 -19.08 40.86 47.69
CA ASN A 38 -18.41 40.99 46.40
C ASN A 38 -16.90 41.21 46.60
N ASP A 39 -16.21 40.16 47.05
CA ASP A 39 -14.77 40.15 47.30
C ASP A 39 -14.13 38.87 46.74
N SER A 40 -12.85 38.91 46.39
CA SER A 40 -12.12 37.76 45.82
C SER A 40 -12.03 36.57 46.78
N SER A 41 -12.19 36.81 48.08
CA SER A 41 -12.14 35.79 49.14
C SER A 41 -13.47 35.67 49.90
N ALA A 42 -14.61 35.84 49.21
CA ALA A 42 -15.94 35.79 49.81
C ALA A 42 -16.19 34.53 50.67
N ILE A 43 -15.60 33.38 50.28
CA ILE A 43 -15.44 32.17 51.10
C ILE A 43 -14.02 31.64 50.86
N TYR A 44 -13.24 31.42 51.93
CA TYR A 44 -11.86 30.94 51.86
C TYR A 44 -11.63 29.80 52.85
N ILE A 45 -11.14 28.65 52.38
CA ILE A 45 -10.81 27.46 53.19
C ILE A 45 -9.31 27.22 53.06
N ASN A 46 -8.58 27.23 54.17
CA ASN A 46 -7.13 27.09 54.20
C ASN A 46 -6.66 26.27 55.41
N ALA A 47 -5.69 25.38 55.20
CA ALA A 47 -4.99 24.65 56.24
C ALA A 47 -3.52 25.08 56.24
N ASN A 48 -2.98 25.43 57.41
CA ASN A 48 -1.59 25.88 57.60
C ASN A 48 -1.03 25.35 58.93
N GLY A 49 -1.20 24.05 59.18
CA GLY A 49 -0.74 23.31 60.35
C GLY A 49 0.59 22.58 60.17
N GLY A 50 1.18 22.54 58.96
CA GLY A 50 2.51 21.98 58.70
C GLY A 50 2.53 20.83 57.68
N THR A 51 3.58 19.99 57.68
CA THR A 51 3.87 19.01 56.60
C THR A 51 2.87 17.86 56.42
N LEU A 52 1.92 17.70 57.35
CA LEU A 52 0.90 16.64 57.34
C LEU A 52 -0.53 17.22 57.26
N GLU A 53 -0.68 18.51 56.97
CA GLU A 53 -1.99 19.13 56.86
C GLU A 53 -2.79 18.59 55.65
N THR A 54 -4.11 18.51 55.81
CA THR A 54 -5.02 18.04 54.77
C THR A 54 -6.33 18.80 54.84
N ILE A 55 -7.00 18.89 53.69
CA ILE A 55 -8.40 19.30 53.57
C ILE A 55 -9.08 18.16 52.82
N ASN A 56 -10.00 17.46 53.47
CA ASN A 56 -10.73 16.33 52.87
C ASN A 56 -12.18 16.73 52.59
N ILE A 57 -12.69 16.41 51.41
CA ILE A 57 -14.10 16.56 51.02
C ILE A 57 -14.58 15.17 50.61
N ILE A 58 -15.51 14.59 51.38
CA ILE A 58 -15.93 13.19 51.26
C ILE A 58 -17.47 13.11 51.28
N SER A 59 -18.04 12.36 50.34
CA SER A 59 -19.45 11.98 50.32
C SER A 59 -19.55 10.45 50.26
N GLU A 60 -20.00 9.82 51.34
CA GLU A 60 -19.89 8.35 51.52
C GLU A 60 -21.08 7.55 50.94
N LYS A 61 -22.22 8.20 50.67
CA LYS A 61 -23.49 7.53 50.30
C LYS A 61 -24.15 8.07 49.04
N GLY A 62 -23.50 9.00 48.33
CA GLY A 62 -24.07 9.56 47.10
C GLY A 62 -23.92 8.57 45.96
N GLU A 63 -25.03 8.00 45.49
CA GLU A 63 -25.09 6.96 44.44
C GLU A 63 -25.36 7.53 43.04
N SER A 64 -25.65 8.83 42.93
CA SER A 64 -26.04 9.46 41.67
C SER A 64 -24.84 9.57 40.72
N THR A 65 -24.89 8.76 39.67
CA THR A 65 -23.94 8.70 38.58
C THR A 65 -24.44 9.53 37.40
N MET A 66 -24.47 10.86 37.56
CA MET A 66 -24.64 11.84 36.46
C MET A 66 -25.68 11.43 35.39
N GLY A 67 -26.96 11.34 35.75
CA GLY A 67 -28.04 11.11 34.78
C GLY A 67 -28.40 12.37 33.99
N GLU A 68 -28.56 13.49 34.70
CA GLU A 68 -28.54 14.85 34.16
C GLU A 68 -27.32 15.57 34.76
N GLU A 69 -26.75 16.56 34.07
CA GLU A 69 -25.42 17.20 34.32
C GLU A 69 -25.12 17.74 35.73
N ARG A 70 -25.99 17.53 36.73
CA ARG A 70 -25.96 18.26 38.02
C ARG A 70 -26.17 17.40 39.27
N ASP A 71 -26.01 16.09 39.16
CA ASP A 71 -26.35 15.19 40.27
C ASP A 71 -25.13 14.50 40.91
N ALA A 72 -23.88 14.91 40.65
CA ALA A 72 -22.72 14.30 41.30
C ALA A 72 -22.75 14.46 42.84
N SER A 73 -22.33 13.42 43.57
CA SER A 73 -22.25 13.43 45.03
C SER A 73 -21.31 14.51 45.60
N ILE A 74 -20.31 14.91 44.81
CA ILE A 74 -19.46 16.08 45.00
C ILE A 74 -19.40 16.81 43.65
N GLN A 75 -19.89 18.06 43.61
CA GLN A 75 -19.92 18.87 42.39
C GLN A 75 -19.16 20.19 42.61
N ILE A 76 -18.37 20.60 41.61
CA ILE A 76 -17.71 21.91 41.55
C ILE A 76 -18.19 22.60 40.28
N THR A 77 -18.78 23.79 40.41
CA THR A 77 -19.40 24.49 39.27
C THR A 77 -19.16 26.00 39.37
N SER A 78 -18.79 26.62 38.25
CA SER A 78 -18.72 28.07 38.09
C SER A 78 -19.51 28.46 36.84
N TYR A 79 -20.43 29.42 36.98
CA TYR A 79 -21.31 29.86 35.87
C TYR A 79 -20.71 30.95 34.98
N LYS A 80 -19.71 31.71 35.49
CA LYS A 80 -19.15 32.88 34.79
C LYS A 80 -17.62 32.92 34.78
N GLY A 81 -16.97 32.38 35.82
CA GLY A 81 -15.50 32.32 35.93
C GLY A 81 -14.96 30.92 35.65
N GLY A 82 -13.64 30.76 35.66
CA GLY A 82 -12.99 29.45 35.57
C GLY A 82 -12.99 28.67 36.88
N VAL A 83 -12.72 27.37 36.79
CA VAL A 83 -12.40 26.50 37.92
C VAL A 83 -10.95 26.08 37.75
N GLY A 84 -10.07 26.44 38.69
CA GLY A 84 -8.64 26.12 38.65
C GLY A 84 -8.28 24.98 39.60
N ILE A 85 -7.48 24.03 39.13
CA ILE A 85 -6.84 23.00 39.94
C ILE A 85 -5.34 23.04 39.64
N ALA A 86 -4.52 23.35 40.64
CA ALA A 86 -3.09 23.53 40.43
C ALA A 86 -2.27 23.03 41.63
N SER A 87 -1.06 22.60 41.36
CA SER A 87 -0.06 22.26 42.37
C SER A 87 1.30 22.84 41.96
N PHE A 88 1.97 23.49 42.90
CA PHE A 88 3.31 24.02 42.70
C PHE A 88 4.41 23.00 43.09
N ALA A 89 4.00 21.80 43.51
CA ALA A 89 4.93 20.77 43.93
C ALA A 89 5.66 20.14 42.73
N ASN A 90 7.00 20.14 42.76
CA ASN A 90 7.83 19.38 41.83
C ASN A 90 8.02 17.93 42.32
N LYS A 91 6.93 17.18 42.39
CA LYS A 91 6.88 15.78 42.82
C LYS A 91 6.02 14.97 41.85
N SER A 92 6.20 13.65 41.83
CA SER A 92 5.26 12.76 41.13
C SER A 92 3.85 12.96 41.66
N ASN A 93 2.85 12.84 40.78
CA ASN A 93 1.43 12.90 41.14
C ASN A 93 1.05 14.18 41.90
N SER A 94 1.65 15.32 41.55
CA SER A 94 1.39 16.62 42.20
C SER A 94 -0.08 17.07 42.09
N VAL A 95 -0.74 16.67 41.00
CA VAL A 95 -2.19 16.56 40.85
C VAL A 95 -2.48 15.13 40.38
N PHE A 96 -3.40 14.42 41.03
CA PHE A 96 -3.68 13.02 40.75
C PHE A 96 -5.19 12.77 40.73
N ILE A 97 -5.70 12.27 39.62
CA ILE A 97 -7.12 11.92 39.42
C ILE A 97 -7.18 10.42 39.15
N LYS A 98 -7.96 9.70 39.93
CA LYS A 98 -8.06 8.23 39.86
C LYS A 98 -9.48 7.79 40.21
N THR A 99 -10.01 6.83 39.45
CA THR A 99 -11.20 6.06 39.81
C THR A 99 -10.79 4.68 40.33
N LEU A 100 -11.62 4.09 41.20
CA LEU A 100 -11.37 2.83 41.91
C LEU A 100 -12.57 1.86 41.87
N GLY A 101 -13.59 2.17 41.09
CA GLY A 101 -14.80 1.35 40.89
C GLY A 101 -14.64 0.24 39.85
N GLY A 102 -15.77 -0.34 39.44
CA GLY A 102 -15.87 -1.62 38.72
C GLY A 102 -15.58 -1.58 37.21
N THR A 103 -16.39 -2.30 36.43
CA THR A 103 -16.17 -2.55 34.99
C THR A 103 -16.40 -1.34 34.06
N LEU A 104 -16.97 -0.24 34.57
CA LEU A 104 -17.35 0.95 33.79
C LEU A 104 -16.69 2.23 34.32
N ASP A 105 -15.55 2.10 34.98
CA ASP A 105 -14.82 3.22 35.53
C ASP A 105 -14.28 4.14 34.44
N THR A 106 -14.68 5.41 34.48
CA THR A 106 -14.27 6.41 33.49
C THR A 106 -13.82 7.72 34.15
N ILE A 107 -12.88 8.39 33.48
CA ILE A 107 -12.61 9.80 33.66
C ILE A 107 -12.96 10.46 32.34
N THR A 108 -13.93 11.36 32.34
CA THR A 108 -14.46 12.02 31.14
C THR A 108 -14.13 13.50 31.19
N ILE A 109 -13.59 14.04 30.09
CA ILE A 109 -13.29 15.47 29.91
C ILE A 109 -13.98 15.90 28.62
N VAL A 110 -14.90 16.85 28.69
CA VAL A 110 -15.75 17.28 27.57
C VAL A 110 -15.79 18.81 27.51
N SER A 111 -15.80 19.35 26.29
CA SER A 111 -16.06 20.76 26.00
C SER A 111 -17.17 20.84 24.96
N GLU A 112 -18.35 21.32 25.35
CA GLU A 112 -19.59 21.16 24.56
C GLU A 112 -19.90 22.33 23.61
N LYS A 113 -19.29 23.50 23.82
CA LYS A 113 -19.67 24.75 23.12
C LYS A 113 -18.52 25.48 22.45
N SER A 114 -17.31 24.95 22.54
CA SER A 114 -16.16 25.60 21.94
C SER A 114 -16.19 25.42 20.42
N GLU A 115 -16.10 26.53 19.67
CA GLU A 115 -15.97 26.55 18.20
C GLU A 115 -14.50 26.64 17.75
N SER A 116 -13.56 26.56 18.69
CA SER A 116 -12.14 26.71 18.37
C SER A 116 -11.63 25.51 17.57
N VAL A 117 -11.21 25.79 16.33
CA VAL A 117 -10.68 24.83 15.36
C VAL A 117 -9.21 25.11 15.02
N LEU A 118 -8.53 25.96 15.79
CA LEU A 118 -7.17 26.37 15.47
C LEU A 118 -6.17 25.22 15.69
N ASN A 119 -5.39 24.94 14.65
CA ASN A 119 -4.30 23.98 14.61
C ASN A 119 -2.99 24.51 15.23
N MET A 120 -3.08 25.52 16.12
CA MET A 120 -1.94 26.16 16.78
C MET A 120 -2.20 26.44 18.28
N ASP A 121 -1.11 26.72 18.99
CA ASP A 121 -0.73 26.23 20.33
C ASP A 121 -1.48 26.76 21.58
N THR A 122 -2.63 27.44 21.49
CA THR A 122 -3.24 28.03 22.71
C THR A 122 -4.75 27.92 22.88
N ASP A 123 -5.52 27.61 21.82
CA ASP A 123 -6.96 27.83 21.88
C ASP A 123 -7.79 26.56 21.70
N ALA A 124 -7.18 25.37 21.73
CA ALA A 124 -7.93 24.11 21.61
C ALA A 124 -8.94 23.94 22.75
N SER A 125 -10.12 23.42 22.44
CA SER A 125 -11.21 23.17 23.40
C SER A 125 -10.78 22.29 24.58
N ILE A 126 -9.88 21.34 24.32
CA ILE A 126 -9.19 20.50 25.29
C ILE A 126 -7.73 20.44 24.83
N GLN A 127 -6.79 20.74 25.74
CA GLN A 127 -5.36 20.77 25.43
C GLN A 127 -4.55 19.99 26.48
N PHE A 128 -3.54 19.24 26.02
CA PHE A 128 -2.52 18.63 26.86
C PHE A 128 -1.15 19.20 26.46
N THR A 129 -0.48 19.90 27.38
CA THR A 129 0.78 20.61 27.09
C THR A 129 1.84 20.26 28.12
N SER A 130 3.06 19.94 27.65
CA SER A 130 4.25 19.74 28.48
C SER A 130 5.38 20.60 27.94
N MET A 131 5.79 21.64 28.70
CA MET A 131 6.92 22.48 28.33
C MET A 131 8.28 21.78 28.55
N LYS A 132 8.31 20.78 29.44
CA LYS A 132 9.50 19.99 29.80
C LYS A 132 9.06 18.57 30.16
N GLY A 133 9.52 17.57 29.41
CA GLY A 133 9.11 16.16 29.58
C GLY A 133 8.06 15.73 28.55
N GLY A 134 7.70 14.45 28.53
CA GLY A 134 6.74 13.88 27.57
C GLY A 134 5.29 13.89 28.06
N ILE A 135 4.37 13.71 27.12
CA ILE A 135 2.97 13.34 27.36
C ILE A 135 2.83 11.89 26.91
N GLY A 136 2.25 11.02 27.73
CA GLY A 136 2.12 9.59 27.43
C GLY A 136 0.70 9.08 27.63
N ALA A 137 0.32 8.10 26.81
CA ALA A 137 -0.91 7.32 26.94
C ALA A 137 -0.53 5.83 26.98
N TYR A 138 -1.02 5.10 27.99
CA TYR A 138 -0.62 3.71 28.25
C TYR A 138 -1.84 2.86 28.59
N ALA A 139 -1.90 1.64 28.05
CA ALA A 139 -2.90 0.64 28.39
C ALA A 139 -2.22 -0.73 28.51
N SER A 140 -2.68 -1.56 29.45
CA SER A 140 -2.15 -2.91 29.69
C SER A 140 -3.10 -4.02 29.24
N VAL A 141 -4.24 -3.67 28.66
CA VAL A 141 -5.24 -4.64 28.19
C VAL A 141 -4.77 -5.29 26.89
N ASN A 142 -5.04 -6.58 26.74
CA ASN A 142 -4.75 -7.36 25.53
C ASN A 142 -5.95 -7.33 24.57
N ASP A 143 -6.33 -6.14 24.11
CA ASP A 143 -7.47 -5.94 23.19
C ASP A 143 -7.08 -5.00 22.04
N SER A 144 -7.77 -5.14 20.92
CA SER A 144 -7.54 -4.46 19.63
C SER A 144 -7.59 -2.93 19.69
N ALA A 145 -8.33 -2.35 20.64
CA ALA A 145 -8.54 -0.91 20.78
C ALA A 145 -8.09 -0.38 22.15
N ALA A 146 -7.03 -0.97 22.73
CA ALA A 146 -6.51 -0.61 24.05
C ALA A 146 -6.24 0.90 24.22
N VAL A 147 -5.77 1.56 23.15
CA VAL A 147 -5.69 3.02 23.02
C VAL A 147 -6.20 3.38 21.63
N SER A 148 -7.17 4.29 21.55
CA SER A 148 -7.74 4.75 20.28
C SER A 148 -7.85 6.27 20.23
N ILE A 149 -7.69 6.83 19.04
CA ILE A 149 -8.00 8.23 18.71
C ILE A 149 -8.98 8.16 17.54
N ILE A 150 -10.21 8.60 17.79
CA ILE A 150 -11.32 8.51 16.83
C ILE A 150 -11.80 9.92 16.55
N VAL A 151 -12.00 10.23 15.27
CA VAL A 151 -12.63 11.47 14.81
C VAL A 151 -13.78 11.06 13.88
N ASP A 152 -15.01 11.32 14.29
CA ASP A 152 -16.26 10.87 13.65
C ASP A 152 -17.15 12.03 13.20
N GLY A 153 -16.60 13.25 13.15
CA GLY A 153 -17.27 14.44 12.62
C GLY A 153 -17.34 14.45 11.07
N GLY A 154 -17.92 15.51 10.50
CA GLY A 154 -18.28 15.62 9.07
C GLY A 154 -17.13 15.65 8.05
N ASP A 155 -17.40 16.25 6.88
CA ASP A 155 -16.64 16.07 5.64
C ASP A 155 -15.15 16.47 5.68
N ASP A 156 -14.76 17.39 6.58
CA ASP A 156 -13.38 17.91 6.70
C ASP A 156 -12.74 17.59 8.06
N THR A 157 -12.82 16.33 8.49
CA THR A 157 -12.18 15.86 9.72
C THR A 157 -10.77 15.31 9.48
N GLY A 158 -9.91 15.39 10.50
CA GLY A 158 -8.55 14.87 10.40
C GLY A 158 -7.83 14.71 11.72
N ILE A 159 -6.84 13.83 11.73
CA ILE A 159 -5.88 13.66 12.83
C ILE A 159 -4.52 14.16 12.34
N PHE A 160 -4.01 15.20 12.99
CA PHE A 160 -2.71 15.79 12.67
C PHE A 160 -1.65 15.33 13.66
N ILE A 161 -0.69 14.53 13.18
CA ILE A 161 0.51 14.14 13.95
C ILE A 161 1.71 14.82 13.29
N SER A 162 2.32 15.78 13.99
CA SER A 162 3.42 16.56 13.43
C SER A 162 4.51 16.81 14.46
N ASN A 163 5.75 16.84 13.99
CA ASN A 163 6.90 17.35 14.73
C ASN A 163 7.49 18.53 13.95
N GLN A 164 7.50 19.72 14.57
CA GLN A 164 7.94 20.96 13.91
C GLN A 164 9.43 21.28 14.08
N ALA A 165 10.09 20.72 15.11
CA ALA A 165 11.46 21.11 15.48
C ALA A 165 12.49 19.97 15.43
N GLY A 166 12.06 18.71 15.57
CA GLY A 166 12.97 17.56 15.55
C GLY A 166 13.68 17.42 14.20
N ASN A 167 15.00 17.16 14.26
CA ASN A 167 15.90 17.05 13.11
C ASN A 167 16.49 15.64 12.95
N SER A 168 16.06 14.66 13.76
CA SER A 168 16.49 13.26 13.70
C SER A 168 15.62 12.45 12.72
N GLY A 169 16.16 11.33 12.24
CA GLY A 169 15.47 10.43 11.30
C GLY A 169 14.23 9.71 11.87
N GLU A 170 14.02 9.75 13.19
CA GLU A 170 12.92 9.05 13.88
C GLU A 170 11.99 10.03 14.63
N SER A 171 11.86 11.25 14.14
CA SER A 171 11.09 12.29 14.85
C SER A 171 9.59 12.01 15.00
N VAL A 172 9.04 11.16 14.13
CA VAL A 172 7.71 10.54 14.26
C VAL A 172 7.87 9.06 13.90
N ASN A 173 7.47 8.15 14.80
CA ASN A 173 7.68 6.72 14.64
C ASN A 173 6.41 5.93 15.01
N MET A 174 6.04 4.97 14.16
CA MET A 174 5.04 3.94 14.45
C MET A 174 5.75 2.58 14.47
N ASN A 175 5.72 1.89 15.60
CA ASN A 175 6.48 0.64 15.80
C ASN A 175 5.61 -0.45 16.42
N SER A 176 5.61 -1.64 15.82
CA SER A 176 4.96 -2.85 16.35
C SER A 176 5.99 -3.97 16.41
N GLN A 177 6.24 -4.52 17.61
CA GLN A 177 7.33 -5.49 17.83
C GLN A 177 6.98 -6.93 17.44
N LEU A 178 5.70 -7.29 17.51
CA LEU A 178 5.21 -8.65 17.24
C LEU A 178 4.12 -8.69 16.17
N GLY A 179 3.41 -7.58 15.93
CA GLY A 179 2.32 -7.48 14.97
C GLY A 179 2.68 -6.60 13.77
N GLY A 180 1.69 -6.37 12.90
CA GLY A 180 1.81 -5.45 11.77
C GLY A 180 1.41 -4.02 12.12
N ILE A 181 1.66 -3.12 11.16
CA ILE A 181 1.07 -1.77 11.10
C ILE A 181 0.22 -1.74 9.84
N LEU A 182 -1.08 -1.49 9.98
CA LEU A 182 -2.01 -1.35 8.87
C LEU A 182 -2.23 0.13 8.58
N ILE A 183 -2.06 0.52 7.30
CA ILE A 183 -2.50 1.82 6.78
C ILE A 183 -3.55 1.48 5.72
N ASP A 184 -4.82 1.72 6.05
CA ASP A 184 -5.97 1.41 5.21
C ASP A 184 -6.73 2.71 4.91
N ALA A 185 -6.82 3.07 3.64
CA ALA A 185 -7.44 4.30 3.18
C ALA A 185 -8.44 3.99 2.05
N TYR A 186 -9.62 4.60 2.13
CA TYR A 186 -10.65 4.46 1.10
C TYR A 186 -10.27 5.16 -0.23
N THR A 187 -9.43 6.19 -0.13
CA THR A 187 -8.90 6.97 -1.24
C THR A 187 -7.37 6.99 -1.20
N ASP A 188 -6.75 7.94 -1.90
CA ASP A 188 -5.31 8.08 -2.02
C ASP A 188 -4.57 8.07 -0.67
N THR A 189 -3.52 7.26 -0.60
CA THR A 189 -2.49 7.33 0.45
C THR A 189 -1.24 7.97 -0.15
N THR A 190 -0.80 9.09 0.40
CA THR A 190 0.40 9.80 -0.07
C THR A 190 1.53 9.67 0.95
N ILE A 191 2.68 9.15 0.51
CA ILE A 191 3.95 9.16 1.27
C ILE A 191 4.93 10.05 0.52
N ASN A 192 5.32 11.17 1.11
CA ASN A 192 6.14 12.18 0.45
C ASN A 192 7.31 12.65 1.32
N ALA A 193 8.51 12.66 0.75
CA ALA A 193 9.68 13.29 1.33
C ALA A 193 10.05 14.54 0.50
N LYS A 194 9.75 15.74 1.02
CA LYS A 194 10.10 17.02 0.34
C LYS A 194 11.61 17.16 0.13
N THR A 195 12.38 16.64 1.09
CA THR A 195 13.85 16.56 1.07
C THR A 195 14.24 15.19 1.61
N GLY A 196 15.07 14.44 0.89
CA GLY A 196 15.49 13.09 1.29
C GLY A 196 14.81 12.00 0.47
N ALA A 197 14.78 10.78 1.02
CA ALA A 197 14.30 9.58 0.33
C ALA A 197 13.16 8.92 1.11
N VAL A 198 12.25 8.28 0.38
CA VAL A 198 11.32 7.28 0.95
C VAL A 198 12.02 5.93 0.84
N THR A 199 12.34 5.32 1.98
CA THR A 199 12.98 3.99 2.03
C THR A 199 11.96 2.97 2.49
N ILE A 200 11.79 1.89 1.72
CA ILE A 200 10.95 0.74 2.08
C ILE A 200 11.87 -0.48 2.10
N THR A 201 11.95 -1.12 3.26
CA THR A 201 12.80 -2.30 3.46
C THR A 201 11.91 -3.46 3.91
N GLY A 202 11.96 -4.57 3.17
CA GLY A 202 11.31 -5.81 3.56
C GLY A 202 12.34 -6.81 4.05
N GLY A 203 12.07 -7.46 5.19
CA GLY A 203 12.89 -8.53 5.74
C GLY A 203 12.02 -9.71 6.13
N VAL A 204 12.57 -10.93 6.06
CA VAL A 204 11.91 -12.12 6.63
C VAL A 204 12.56 -12.38 7.98
N ASN A 205 11.77 -12.32 9.05
CA ASN A 205 12.22 -12.81 10.35
C ASN A 205 11.70 -14.24 10.52
N SER A 206 12.63 -15.19 10.68
CA SER A 206 12.32 -16.63 10.85
C SER A 206 11.45 -16.91 12.07
N ASP A 207 11.45 -16.01 13.05
CA ASP A 207 10.84 -16.22 14.35
C ASP A 207 9.32 -15.96 14.37
N VAL A 208 8.78 -15.31 13.33
CA VAL A 208 7.36 -14.94 13.21
C VAL A 208 6.57 -15.82 12.22
N GLY A 209 7.16 -16.89 11.69
CA GLY A 209 6.43 -17.88 10.87
C GLY A 209 5.98 -17.40 9.48
N HIS A 210 6.49 -16.26 9.00
CA HIS A 210 6.20 -15.76 7.65
C HIS A 210 6.96 -16.62 6.62
N SER A 211 6.28 -17.67 6.17
CA SER A 211 6.80 -18.65 5.22
C SER A 211 6.79 -18.05 3.81
N PHE A 212 7.95 -17.66 3.29
CA PHE A 212 8.24 -17.37 1.87
C PHE A 212 7.27 -16.44 1.12
N ALA A 213 6.86 -15.32 1.72
CA ALA A 213 6.09 -14.26 1.05
C ALA A 213 7.01 -13.16 0.47
N PRO A 214 6.61 -12.44 -0.60
CA PRO A 214 7.34 -11.27 -1.07
C PRO A 214 7.52 -10.27 0.08
N THR A 215 8.75 -9.81 0.31
CA THR A 215 9.06 -8.91 1.43
C THR A 215 8.60 -7.47 1.19
N ILE A 216 8.50 -7.09 -0.09
CA ILE A 216 7.85 -5.85 -0.56
C ILE A 216 6.96 -6.27 -1.73
N TYR A 217 5.66 -6.00 -1.62
CA TYR A 217 4.69 -6.30 -2.66
C TYR A 217 3.92 -5.04 -3.03
N ILE A 218 3.98 -4.67 -4.31
CA ILE A 218 3.22 -3.56 -4.87
C ILE A 218 2.27 -4.16 -5.90
N HIS A 219 0.97 -3.97 -5.68
CA HIS A 219 -0.09 -4.52 -6.51
C HIS A 219 -1.13 -3.45 -6.73
N ALA A 220 -1.47 -3.20 -7.98
CA ALA A 220 -2.67 -2.45 -8.34
C ALA A 220 -3.73 -3.49 -8.72
N ASN A 221 -4.88 -3.47 -8.04
CA ASN A 221 -5.98 -4.46 -8.19
C ASN A 221 -7.40 -3.83 -8.04
N GLY A 222 -7.53 -2.53 -8.29
CA GLY A 222 -8.79 -1.78 -8.25
C GLY A 222 -9.61 -1.64 -9.55
N GLY A 223 -9.20 -2.17 -10.72
CA GLY A 223 -9.92 -2.04 -11.99
C GLY A 223 -9.13 -2.32 -13.28
N THR A 224 -9.63 -1.85 -14.43
CA THR A 224 -9.03 -2.14 -15.75
C THR A 224 -7.90 -1.18 -16.18
N GLN A 225 -7.69 -0.07 -15.46
CA GLN A 225 -6.74 1.00 -15.78
C GLN A 225 -5.58 1.09 -14.78
N GLU A 226 -5.20 -0.05 -14.21
CA GLU A 226 -4.21 -0.12 -13.15
C GLU A 226 -2.79 0.11 -13.66
N THR A 227 -2.03 0.94 -12.95
CA THR A 227 -0.62 1.16 -13.27
C THR A 227 0.24 1.20 -12.02
N ILE A 228 1.48 0.73 -12.14
CA ILE A 228 2.56 0.96 -11.17
C ILE A 228 3.63 1.74 -11.91
N LYS A 229 3.82 3.02 -11.55
CA LYS A 229 4.76 3.92 -12.21
C LYS A 229 6.02 4.08 -11.38
N LEU A 230 7.17 3.77 -11.98
CA LEU A 230 8.49 4.12 -11.48
C LEU A 230 9.05 5.22 -12.38
N HIS A 231 9.32 6.41 -11.84
CA HIS A 231 9.70 7.57 -12.64
C HIS A 231 10.70 8.47 -11.90
N SER A 232 11.77 8.87 -12.60
CA SER A 232 12.68 9.93 -12.19
C SER A 232 12.64 11.06 -13.24
N SER A 233 12.04 12.20 -12.88
CA SER A 233 11.85 13.34 -13.79
C SER A 233 13.07 14.27 -13.92
N LEU A 234 13.98 14.26 -12.93
CA LEU A 234 15.14 15.16 -12.87
C LEU A 234 16.50 14.43 -12.85
N GLY A 235 16.52 13.10 -12.91
CA GLY A 235 17.75 12.32 -12.85
C GLY A 235 18.65 12.55 -14.06
N THR A 236 19.90 12.91 -13.82
CA THR A 236 20.91 13.24 -14.87
C THR A 236 21.96 12.15 -15.08
N ILE A 237 21.90 11.06 -14.29
CA ILE A 237 22.86 9.94 -14.34
C ILE A 237 22.24 8.70 -15.00
N PRO A 238 23.04 7.75 -15.51
CA PRO A 238 22.54 6.55 -16.18
C PRO A 238 21.61 5.67 -15.32
N ASN A 239 21.74 5.73 -14.00
CA ASN A 239 20.97 4.91 -13.05
C ASN A 239 19.88 5.71 -12.32
N SER A 240 19.24 6.65 -13.01
CA SER A 240 18.14 7.45 -12.43
C SER A 240 16.94 6.60 -11.99
N ILE A 241 16.78 5.41 -12.56
CA ILE A 241 15.97 4.31 -12.05
C ILE A 241 16.82 3.04 -12.15
N LEU A 242 16.99 2.30 -11.06
CA LEU A 242 17.79 1.07 -11.00
C LEU A 242 16.99 -0.08 -10.39
N LEU A 243 16.86 -1.19 -11.12
CA LEU A 243 16.35 -2.46 -10.62
C LEU A 243 17.52 -3.45 -10.60
N LEU A 244 17.97 -3.83 -9.40
CA LEU A 244 19.16 -4.65 -9.20
C LEU A 244 18.83 -5.91 -8.40
N SER A 245 19.34 -7.05 -8.87
CA SER A 245 19.40 -8.28 -8.11
C SER A 245 20.84 -8.81 -8.12
N GLU A 246 21.46 -8.89 -6.95
CA GLU A 246 22.88 -9.27 -6.83
C GLU A 246 23.13 -10.78 -6.97
N LYS A 247 22.11 -11.61 -6.69
CA LYS A 247 22.23 -13.08 -6.71
C LYS A 247 21.23 -13.76 -7.66
N GLY A 248 20.03 -13.21 -7.79
CA GLY A 248 18.99 -13.73 -8.68
C GLY A 248 18.86 -12.93 -9.97
N GLY A 249 17.83 -13.22 -10.77
CA GLY A 249 17.45 -12.41 -11.93
C GLY A 249 16.44 -11.30 -11.58
N VAL A 250 16.28 -10.36 -12.50
CA VAL A 250 15.15 -9.43 -12.53
C VAL A 250 14.20 -9.92 -13.63
N THR A 251 12.95 -10.22 -13.29
CA THR A 251 11.93 -10.62 -14.26
C THR A 251 11.01 -9.46 -14.55
N LEU A 252 10.94 -9.05 -15.81
CA LEU A 252 9.93 -8.14 -16.34
C LEU A 252 9.15 -8.91 -17.39
N ALA A 253 7.92 -9.28 -17.08
CA ALA A 253 7.07 -10.05 -17.98
C ALA A 253 6.04 -9.14 -18.64
N SER A 254 5.87 -9.29 -19.95
CA SER A 254 4.77 -8.72 -20.72
C SER A 254 3.94 -9.84 -21.34
N LYS A 255 2.69 -9.55 -21.72
CA LYS A 255 1.88 -10.51 -22.48
C LYS A 255 2.56 -10.76 -23.84
N CYS A 256 2.80 -12.02 -24.16
CA CYS A 256 3.48 -12.47 -25.36
C CYS A 256 2.56 -13.38 -26.18
N PRO A 257 2.61 -13.42 -27.52
CA PRO A 257 1.89 -14.41 -28.31
C PRO A 257 2.22 -15.83 -27.87
N SER A 258 1.22 -16.71 -27.83
CA SER A 258 1.39 -18.11 -27.47
C SER A 258 1.88 -18.93 -28.65
N VAL A 259 2.88 -19.78 -28.44
CA VAL A 259 3.31 -20.82 -29.39
C VAL A 259 2.44 -22.06 -29.17
N ASP A 260 1.99 -22.72 -30.24
CA ASP A 260 1.20 -23.94 -30.10
C ASP A 260 2.05 -25.14 -29.62
N THR A 261 1.36 -26.21 -29.23
CA THR A 261 1.94 -27.43 -28.68
C THR A 261 2.71 -28.26 -29.71
N GLY A 262 2.39 -28.14 -31.00
CA GLY A 262 3.09 -28.82 -32.09
C GLY A 262 4.46 -28.25 -32.44
N LEU A 263 4.97 -27.30 -31.66
CA LEU A 263 6.37 -26.86 -31.69
C LEU A 263 7.04 -27.06 -30.32
N GLN A 264 6.65 -28.12 -29.61
CA GLN A 264 7.17 -28.48 -28.31
C GLN A 264 7.48 -29.98 -28.24
N ASN A 265 8.44 -30.36 -27.40
CA ASN A 265 8.69 -31.76 -27.02
C ASN A 265 8.98 -31.83 -25.52
N LEU A 266 8.32 -32.76 -24.82
CA LEU A 266 8.43 -32.96 -23.37
C LEU A 266 8.31 -31.64 -22.54
N GLY A 267 7.45 -30.72 -22.98
CA GLY A 267 7.22 -29.42 -22.31
C GLY A 267 8.29 -28.36 -22.57
N ARG A 268 9.24 -28.60 -23.47
CA ARG A 268 10.22 -27.61 -23.93
C ARG A 268 9.78 -27.07 -25.30
N PRO A 269 9.55 -25.77 -25.44
CA PRO A 269 9.21 -25.19 -26.74
C PRO A 269 10.48 -25.06 -27.61
N TYR A 270 10.37 -25.49 -28.86
CA TYR A 270 11.41 -25.32 -29.88
C TYR A 270 11.46 -23.90 -30.43
N GLY A 271 10.40 -23.11 -30.21
CA GLY A 271 10.36 -21.70 -30.55
C GLY A 271 9.87 -20.80 -29.41
N ARG A 272 10.33 -19.56 -29.40
CA ARG A 272 9.99 -18.57 -28.37
C ARG A 272 9.87 -17.18 -28.95
N TRP A 273 8.74 -16.54 -28.68
CA TRP A 273 8.58 -15.10 -28.87
C TRP A 273 9.38 -14.32 -27.83
N ILE A 274 10.16 -13.36 -28.32
CA ILE A 274 10.91 -12.40 -27.55
C ILE A 274 10.15 -11.09 -27.66
N PRO A 275 9.56 -10.60 -26.55
CA PRO A 275 8.79 -9.37 -26.58
C PRO A 275 9.71 -8.18 -26.87
N PRO A 276 9.19 -7.13 -27.55
CA PRO A 276 9.96 -5.95 -27.87
C PRO A 276 10.38 -5.25 -26.59
N ILE A 277 11.65 -4.86 -26.53
CA ILE A 277 12.03 -3.75 -25.67
C ILE A 277 11.57 -2.48 -26.40
N VAL A 278 10.59 -1.77 -25.84
CA VAL A 278 10.15 -0.48 -26.40
C VAL A 278 11.31 0.50 -26.29
N SER A 279 12.02 0.74 -27.38
CA SER A 279 13.09 1.73 -27.46
C SER A 279 12.62 2.97 -28.22
N GLY A 280 12.39 4.06 -27.49
CA GLY A 280 12.17 5.40 -28.06
C GLY A 280 10.69 5.81 -28.21
N ALA A 281 10.31 6.85 -27.48
CA ALA A 281 9.22 7.75 -27.86
C ALA A 281 9.87 9.06 -28.31
N SER A 282 9.56 9.55 -29.52
CA SER A 282 9.78 10.97 -29.80
C SER A 282 8.67 11.74 -29.07
N GLY A 283 9.05 12.74 -28.27
CA GLY A 283 8.19 13.41 -27.29
C GLY A 283 7.10 14.32 -27.86
N SER A 284 6.30 13.86 -28.82
CA SER A 284 5.01 14.46 -29.13
C SER A 284 3.89 13.58 -28.57
N SER A 285 2.78 14.20 -28.20
CA SER A 285 1.57 13.55 -27.66
C SER A 285 0.91 12.54 -28.62
N ASN A 286 1.46 12.35 -29.83
CA ASN A 286 1.03 11.39 -30.85
C ASN A 286 2.20 10.47 -31.27
N GLY A 287 3.02 10.03 -30.31
CA GLY A 287 4.21 9.21 -30.59
C GLY A 287 3.86 7.83 -31.12
N LEU A 288 4.24 7.55 -32.37
CA LEU A 288 4.19 6.21 -32.96
C LEU A 288 5.36 5.38 -32.40
N PHE A 289 5.05 4.32 -31.65
CA PHE A 289 6.08 3.41 -31.14
C PHE A 289 6.43 2.37 -32.20
N THR A 290 7.72 2.17 -32.44
CA THR A 290 8.19 1.01 -33.21
C THR A 290 8.47 -0.13 -32.26
N LEU A 291 7.81 -1.27 -32.49
CA LEU A 291 7.96 -2.49 -31.72
C LEU A 291 8.68 -3.51 -32.60
N LYS A 292 9.77 -4.08 -32.10
CA LYS A 292 10.50 -5.17 -32.74
C LYS A 292 10.18 -6.48 -32.03
N TRP A 293 9.24 -7.25 -32.58
CA TRP A 293 8.91 -8.59 -32.09
C TRP A 293 9.82 -9.61 -32.75
N GLU A 294 10.44 -10.48 -31.97
CA GLU A 294 11.30 -11.53 -32.51
C GLU A 294 10.74 -12.91 -32.15
N PHE A 295 10.84 -13.85 -33.08
CA PHE A 295 10.55 -15.26 -32.82
C PHE A 295 11.79 -16.07 -33.17
N TYR A 296 12.40 -16.68 -32.16
CA TYR A 296 13.50 -17.61 -32.35
C TYR A 296 12.94 -19.03 -32.44
N ILE A 297 13.43 -19.83 -33.38
CA ILE A 297 13.12 -21.26 -33.48
C ILE A 297 14.38 -22.11 -33.71
N ASP A 298 14.44 -23.25 -33.04
CA ASP A 298 15.39 -24.33 -33.28
C ASP A 298 14.62 -25.51 -33.90
N LEU A 299 14.89 -25.82 -35.16
CA LEU A 299 14.22 -26.88 -35.89
C LEU A 299 14.68 -28.27 -35.47
N ASN A 300 15.81 -28.40 -34.77
CA ASN A 300 16.31 -29.71 -34.38
C ASN A 300 15.22 -30.53 -33.65
N GLU A 301 15.01 -31.77 -34.10
CA GLU A 301 13.93 -32.69 -33.68
C GLU A 301 12.50 -32.34 -34.14
N LEU A 302 12.30 -31.25 -34.88
CA LEU A 302 11.09 -31.05 -35.68
C LEU A 302 11.16 -31.91 -36.95
N HIS A 303 10.04 -32.01 -37.64
CA HIS A 303 9.83 -32.87 -38.79
C HIS A 303 9.26 -32.06 -39.96
N SER A 304 9.76 -32.33 -41.16
CA SER A 304 9.17 -31.86 -42.42
C SER A 304 8.41 -33.00 -43.08
N GLY A 305 7.35 -32.66 -43.82
CA GLY A 305 6.56 -33.63 -44.59
C GLY A 305 7.21 -34.05 -45.92
N GLY A 306 6.59 -35.03 -46.55
CA GLY A 306 7.09 -35.66 -47.79
C GLY A 306 6.72 -34.94 -49.07
N ASP A 307 5.76 -34.02 -49.03
CA ASP A 307 5.31 -33.26 -50.19
C ASP A 307 5.70 -31.78 -50.08
N SER A 308 5.80 -31.12 -51.24
CA SER A 308 5.98 -29.67 -51.31
C SER A 308 4.77 -28.96 -50.72
N GLY A 309 5.02 -28.01 -49.83
CA GLY A 309 3.96 -27.27 -49.14
C GLY A 309 3.51 -27.89 -47.82
N ASP A 310 4.20 -28.91 -47.31
CA ASP A 310 3.87 -29.51 -46.02
C ASP A 310 4.33 -28.67 -44.82
N ILE A 311 3.47 -28.57 -43.81
CA ILE A 311 3.72 -27.81 -42.58
C ILE A 311 4.78 -28.53 -41.73
N ILE A 312 5.76 -27.76 -41.25
CA ILE A 312 6.84 -28.21 -40.36
C ILE A 312 6.37 -28.16 -38.91
N GLY A 313 6.65 -29.21 -38.14
CA GLY A 313 6.37 -29.23 -36.71
C GLY A 313 6.85 -30.50 -36.00
N SER A 314 6.39 -30.72 -34.77
CA SER A 314 6.62 -31.98 -34.07
C SER A 314 5.91 -33.11 -34.83
N ASN A 315 6.58 -34.24 -35.03
CA ASN A 315 6.07 -35.37 -35.79
C ASN A 315 4.65 -35.81 -35.33
N ASN A 316 3.68 -35.87 -36.26
CA ASN A 316 2.25 -36.15 -36.05
C ASN A 316 1.49 -35.13 -35.18
N ALA A 317 2.01 -33.92 -34.97
CA ALA A 317 1.28 -32.90 -34.23
C ALA A 317 0.09 -32.36 -35.04
N SER A 318 -1.04 -32.14 -34.37
CA SER A 318 -2.28 -31.70 -34.99
C SER A 318 -2.36 -30.18 -35.25
N ALA A 319 -1.40 -29.40 -34.73
CA ALA A 319 -1.36 -27.95 -34.85
C ALA A 319 0.07 -27.44 -34.64
N CYS A 320 0.69 -26.92 -35.70
CA CYS A 320 2.11 -26.55 -35.75
C CYS A 320 2.34 -25.06 -36.02
N ASN A 321 1.39 -24.21 -35.62
CA ASN A 321 1.58 -22.76 -35.71
C ASN A 321 2.56 -22.28 -34.64
N PHE A 322 3.38 -21.28 -34.98
CA PHE A 322 4.26 -20.64 -34.01
C PHE A 322 3.66 -19.40 -33.32
N GLY A 323 2.37 -19.18 -33.53
CA GLY A 323 1.59 -18.18 -32.83
C GLY A 323 0.65 -17.42 -33.75
N GLN A 324 -0.30 -16.76 -33.11
CA GLN A 324 -1.27 -15.90 -33.78
C GLN A 324 -0.75 -14.47 -33.79
N TYR A 325 -0.77 -13.83 -34.96
CA TYR A 325 -0.61 -12.38 -35.03
C TYR A 325 -1.85 -11.71 -34.46
N ASP A 326 -1.68 -10.99 -33.36
CA ASP A 326 -2.73 -10.20 -32.71
C ASP A 326 -2.26 -8.74 -32.64
N SER A 327 -2.92 -7.88 -33.41
CA SER A 327 -2.61 -6.44 -33.46
C SER A 327 -2.76 -5.73 -32.10
N SER A 328 -3.61 -6.24 -31.19
CA SER A 328 -3.78 -5.73 -29.83
C SER A 328 -2.58 -6.05 -28.92
N ILE A 329 -1.80 -7.08 -29.27
CA ILE A 329 -0.57 -7.46 -28.55
C ILE A 329 0.66 -6.92 -29.28
N MET A 330 0.75 -7.15 -30.59
CA MET A 330 1.96 -6.89 -31.37
C MET A 330 2.02 -5.49 -31.99
N GLY A 331 0.88 -4.84 -32.22
CA GLY A 331 0.77 -3.60 -33.00
C GLY A 331 0.55 -3.90 -34.49
N GLN A 332 0.31 -2.87 -35.29
CA GLN A 332 0.14 -2.97 -36.74
C GLN A 332 1.48 -3.35 -37.39
N VAL A 333 1.55 -4.48 -38.08
CA VAL A 333 2.79 -4.91 -38.74
C VAL A 333 3.09 -4.04 -39.96
N VAL A 334 4.33 -3.56 -40.08
CA VAL A 334 4.79 -2.70 -41.18
C VAL A 334 5.95 -3.31 -41.97
N GLY A 335 6.59 -4.35 -41.44
CA GLY A 335 7.62 -5.11 -42.12
C GLY A 335 8.01 -6.36 -41.35
N GLY A 336 8.77 -7.24 -41.99
CA GLY A 336 9.36 -8.38 -41.31
C GLY A 336 10.56 -8.94 -42.06
N THR A 337 11.40 -9.69 -41.33
CA THR A 337 12.57 -10.38 -41.87
C THR A 337 12.69 -11.75 -41.23
N ILE A 338 13.34 -12.68 -41.92
CA ILE A 338 13.82 -13.93 -41.33
C ILE A 338 15.33 -14.03 -41.53
N LEU A 339 16.05 -14.42 -40.49
CA LEU A 339 17.50 -14.66 -40.50
C LEU A 339 17.74 -16.15 -40.25
N CYS A 340 18.45 -16.81 -41.16
CA CYS A 340 18.98 -18.15 -40.95
C CYS A 340 20.23 -18.07 -40.07
N LEU A 341 20.12 -18.53 -38.83
CA LEU A 341 21.23 -18.59 -37.86
C LEU A 341 22.06 -19.87 -38.01
N GLN A 342 21.45 -20.95 -38.49
CA GLN A 342 22.10 -22.23 -38.75
C GLN A 342 21.37 -22.91 -39.91
N THR A 343 22.13 -23.35 -40.93
CA THR A 343 21.60 -24.08 -42.09
C THR A 343 20.80 -25.30 -41.65
N PRO A 344 19.57 -25.50 -42.16
CA PRO A 344 18.79 -26.71 -41.92
C PRO A 344 19.49 -27.96 -42.43
N ALA A 345 19.38 -29.06 -41.69
CA ALA A 345 19.87 -30.38 -42.11
C ALA A 345 18.95 -31.49 -41.64
N GLY A 346 18.94 -32.62 -42.35
CA GLY A 346 18.05 -33.76 -42.06
C GLY A 346 16.71 -33.64 -42.79
N GLY A 347 15.90 -32.65 -42.41
CA GLY A 347 14.62 -32.30 -43.06
C GLY A 347 14.78 -31.43 -44.31
N ASP A 348 13.69 -30.80 -44.74
CA ASP A 348 13.66 -29.92 -45.91
C ASP A 348 14.56 -28.68 -45.75
N SER A 349 15.44 -28.44 -46.73
CA SER A 349 16.36 -27.30 -46.71
C SER A 349 15.75 -25.99 -47.26
N ASN A 350 14.64 -26.08 -47.99
CA ASN A 350 13.91 -24.96 -48.56
C ASN A 350 12.67 -24.69 -47.71
N ILE A 351 12.78 -23.67 -46.86
CA ILE A 351 11.79 -23.39 -45.82
C ILE A 351 11.15 -22.03 -46.08
N ASP A 352 9.84 -22.05 -46.25
CA ASP A 352 8.99 -20.88 -46.43
C ASP A 352 8.24 -20.51 -45.15
N VAL A 353 7.64 -19.31 -45.17
CA VAL A 353 6.80 -18.81 -44.09
C VAL A 353 5.42 -18.45 -44.66
N TYR A 354 4.38 -18.93 -44.00
CA TYR A 354 2.98 -18.66 -44.35
C TYR A 354 2.22 -18.12 -43.14
N CYS A 355 1.08 -17.49 -43.38
CA CYS A 355 0.05 -17.31 -42.38
C CYS A 355 -1.28 -17.92 -42.86
N ALA A 356 -2.14 -18.37 -41.94
CA ALA A 356 -3.45 -18.92 -42.27
C ALA A 356 -4.54 -18.49 -41.28
N ALA A 357 -5.82 -18.64 -41.64
CA ALA A 357 -6.93 -18.31 -40.73
C ALA A 357 -7.08 -19.33 -39.61
N GLU A 358 -6.76 -20.58 -39.91
CA GLU A 358 -6.96 -21.74 -39.08
C GLU A 358 -5.71 -22.00 -38.23
N SER A 359 -5.90 -22.43 -36.99
CA SER A 359 -4.81 -22.87 -36.11
C SER A 359 -4.45 -24.35 -36.28
N THR A 360 -5.24 -25.09 -37.07
CA THR A 360 -5.26 -26.57 -37.11
C THR A 360 -4.30 -27.18 -38.13
N GLY A 361 -3.36 -26.40 -38.68
CA GLY A 361 -2.34 -26.93 -39.58
C GLY A 361 -1.47 -27.98 -38.90
N ALA A 362 -1.66 -29.25 -39.25
CA ALA A 362 -0.93 -30.39 -38.70
C ALA A 362 0.41 -30.61 -39.43
N GLU A 363 1.37 -31.18 -38.73
CA GLU A 363 2.66 -31.57 -39.33
C GLU A 363 2.44 -32.54 -40.50
N GLY A 364 3.21 -32.35 -41.58
CA GLY A 364 3.11 -33.15 -42.80
C GLY A 364 1.82 -32.96 -43.60
N SER A 365 0.94 -32.03 -43.20
CA SER A 365 -0.24 -31.66 -43.97
C SER A 365 0.06 -30.46 -44.86
N SER A 366 -0.51 -30.46 -46.06
CA SER A 366 -0.37 -29.35 -47.00
C SER A 366 -0.95 -28.04 -46.44
N ILE A 367 -0.16 -26.97 -46.48
CA ILE A 367 -0.58 -25.62 -46.10
C ILE A 367 -1.78 -25.13 -46.94
N ALA A 368 -1.91 -25.61 -48.18
CA ALA A 368 -3.00 -25.28 -49.09
C ALA A 368 -4.36 -25.89 -48.69
N ALA A 369 -4.38 -26.74 -47.65
CA ALA A 369 -5.62 -27.19 -47.02
C ALA A 369 -6.21 -26.14 -46.06
N LEU A 370 -5.45 -25.10 -45.73
CA LEU A 370 -5.89 -23.97 -44.90
C LEU A 370 -6.28 -22.78 -45.79
N THR A 371 -6.73 -21.67 -45.19
CA THR A 371 -6.93 -20.39 -45.89
C THR A 371 -5.69 -19.52 -45.70
N GLU A 372 -4.67 -19.80 -46.51
CA GLU A 372 -3.31 -19.30 -46.34
C GLU A 372 -2.96 -18.05 -47.17
N THR A 373 -1.93 -17.36 -46.69
CA THR A 373 -1.17 -16.34 -47.42
C THR A 373 0.30 -16.66 -47.27
N ARG A 374 1.02 -16.74 -48.39
CA ARG A 374 2.49 -16.89 -48.37
C ARG A 374 3.15 -15.57 -47.97
N LEU A 375 3.99 -15.61 -46.95
CA LEU A 375 4.78 -14.46 -46.48
C LEU A 375 6.21 -14.48 -47.02
N LEU A 376 6.74 -15.66 -47.32
CA LEU A 376 8.05 -15.85 -47.90
C LEU A 376 8.03 -17.00 -48.90
N ASN A 377 8.69 -16.80 -50.03
CA ASN A 377 9.11 -17.84 -50.95
C ASN A 377 10.63 -17.74 -51.07
N HIS A 378 11.36 -18.56 -50.32
CA HIS A 378 12.81 -18.57 -50.38
C HIS A 378 13.27 -19.23 -51.69
N GLY A 379 12.69 -20.38 -52.03
CA GLY A 379 12.82 -21.03 -53.34
C GLY A 379 14.15 -21.76 -53.58
N GLU A 380 15.02 -21.83 -52.58
CA GLU A 380 16.29 -22.56 -52.61
C GLU A 380 16.67 -23.07 -51.21
N ALA A 381 17.84 -23.71 -51.06
CA ALA A 381 18.30 -24.19 -49.76
C ALA A 381 18.91 -23.07 -48.91
N TRP A 382 18.47 -22.95 -47.66
CA TRP A 382 18.97 -21.94 -46.73
C TRP A 382 20.45 -22.10 -46.37
N THR A 383 21.18 -20.99 -46.40
CA THR A 383 22.57 -20.86 -45.94
C THR A 383 22.64 -20.00 -44.68
N ALA A 384 23.44 -20.41 -43.69
CA ALA A 384 23.65 -19.63 -42.47
C ALA A 384 24.14 -18.20 -42.77
N GLY A 385 23.50 -17.21 -42.15
CA GLY A 385 23.75 -15.79 -42.36
C GLY A 385 22.87 -15.13 -43.42
N GLN A 386 22.09 -15.89 -44.21
CA GLN A 386 21.13 -15.31 -45.15
C GLN A 386 19.96 -14.66 -44.41
N ILE A 387 19.49 -13.55 -44.97
CA ILE A 387 18.35 -12.78 -44.48
C ILE A 387 17.43 -12.50 -45.66
N ASP A 388 16.15 -12.83 -45.51
CA ASP A 388 15.10 -12.44 -46.46
C ASP A 388 14.05 -11.56 -45.79
N ALA A 389 13.40 -10.73 -46.60
CA ALA A 389 12.26 -9.93 -46.20
C ALA A 389 10.97 -10.76 -46.28
N LEU A 390 10.08 -10.58 -45.30
CA LEU A 390 8.74 -11.14 -45.33
C LEU A 390 7.79 -10.16 -46.03
N ASP A 391 6.94 -10.67 -46.92
CA ASP A 391 5.78 -9.95 -47.41
C ASP A 391 4.67 -9.99 -46.36
N VAL A 392 4.61 -8.95 -45.54
CA VAL A 392 3.65 -8.83 -44.44
C VAL A 392 2.30 -8.25 -44.86
N SER A 393 2.10 -7.95 -46.15
CA SER A 393 0.90 -7.25 -46.63
C SER A 393 -0.41 -8.02 -46.40
N GLY A 394 -0.35 -9.34 -46.31
CA GLY A 394 -1.50 -10.21 -46.01
C GLY A 394 -1.60 -10.68 -44.56
N VAL A 395 -0.72 -10.21 -43.66
CA VAL A 395 -0.78 -10.54 -42.23
C VAL A 395 -1.84 -9.66 -41.56
N THR A 396 -3.02 -10.25 -41.34
CA THR A 396 -4.13 -9.58 -40.64
C THR A 396 -4.33 -10.18 -39.25
N SER A 397 -4.85 -9.38 -38.32
CA SER A 397 -5.05 -9.81 -36.93
C SER A 397 -5.92 -11.07 -36.89
N GLY A 398 -5.47 -12.07 -36.12
CA GLY A 398 -6.11 -13.38 -36.02
C GLY A 398 -5.47 -14.47 -36.88
N LYS A 399 -4.52 -14.15 -37.78
CA LYS A 399 -3.82 -15.15 -38.59
C LYS A 399 -2.76 -15.90 -37.80
N TYR A 400 -2.68 -17.21 -38.00
CA TYR A 400 -1.67 -18.10 -37.41
C TYR A 400 -0.48 -18.25 -38.35
N LEU A 401 0.73 -18.27 -37.81
CA LEU A 401 1.96 -18.30 -38.59
C LEU A 401 2.55 -19.72 -38.65
N TYR A 402 3.05 -20.12 -39.82
CA TYR A 402 3.52 -21.48 -40.12
C TYR A 402 4.85 -21.47 -40.86
N PHE A 403 5.68 -22.46 -40.54
CA PHE A 403 6.83 -22.86 -41.34
C PHE A 403 6.45 -24.01 -42.26
N VAL A 404 6.91 -23.97 -43.51
CA VAL A 404 6.47 -24.90 -44.55
C VAL A 404 7.67 -25.34 -45.39
N GLY A 405 7.85 -26.65 -45.57
CA GLY A 405 8.85 -27.22 -46.48
C GLY A 405 8.40 -27.15 -47.93
N GLN A 406 9.30 -26.96 -48.88
CA GLN A 406 8.97 -26.80 -50.31
C GLN A 406 9.54 -27.89 -51.22
N ASP A 407 10.52 -28.67 -50.79
CA ASP A 407 11.20 -29.67 -51.63
C ASP A 407 10.68 -31.10 -51.40
N GLY A 408 9.91 -31.33 -50.33
CA GLY A 408 9.29 -32.63 -50.03
C GLY A 408 10.30 -33.65 -49.50
N ASN A 409 10.74 -33.45 -48.26
CA ASN A 409 11.69 -34.33 -47.58
C ASN A 409 11.10 -34.78 -46.23
N ASP A 410 10.49 -35.97 -46.24
CA ASP A 410 9.87 -36.58 -45.06
C ASP A 410 10.93 -37.06 -44.05
N ALA A 411 11.39 -36.14 -43.18
CA ALA A 411 12.52 -36.40 -42.31
C ALA A 411 12.59 -35.48 -41.08
N LEU A 412 13.27 -36.00 -40.06
CA LEU A 412 13.63 -35.26 -38.86
C LEU A 412 14.77 -34.28 -39.13
N TYR A 413 14.60 -33.04 -38.70
CA TYR A 413 15.67 -32.05 -38.65
C TYR A 413 16.70 -32.42 -37.58
N THR A 414 17.97 -32.35 -37.97
CA THR A 414 19.15 -32.54 -37.09
C THR A 414 19.88 -31.23 -36.82
N ALA A 415 19.53 -30.18 -37.56
CA ALA A 415 19.99 -28.80 -37.40
C ALA A 415 19.01 -27.85 -38.11
N GLY A 416 19.07 -26.57 -37.76
CA GLY A 416 18.30 -25.50 -38.40
C GLY A 416 17.85 -24.50 -37.36
N ARG A 417 18.25 -23.22 -37.48
CA ARG A 417 17.84 -22.19 -36.52
C ARG A 417 17.49 -20.92 -37.25
N PHE A 418 16.37 -20.31 -36.87
CA PHE A 418 15.90 -19.08 -37.49
C PHE A 418 15.50 -18.05 -36.45
N LEU A 419 15.65 -16.79 -36.83
CA LEU A 419 15.12 -15.64 -36.11
C LEU A 419 14.21 -14.86 -37.05
N LEU A 420 12.90 -14.89 -36.80
CA LEU A 420 11.95 -14.01 -37.45
C LEU A 420 11.88 -12.71 -36.67
N THR A 421 11.77 -11.61 -37.37
CA THR A 421 11.55 -10.28 -36.81
C THR A 421 10.32 -9.67 -37.48
N PHE A 422 9.37 -9.20 -36.68
CA PHE A 422 8.26 -8.37 -37.12
C PHE A 422 8.46 -6.96 -36.58
N TYR A 423 8.45 -5.99 -37.49
CA TYR A 423 8.45 -4.58 -37.17
C TYR A 423 7.00 -4.11 -37.15
N CYS A 424 6.54 -3.68 -35.99
CA CYS A 424 5.18 -3.23 -35.78
C CYS A 424 5.15 -1.78 -35.30
N VAL A 425 4.02 -1.12 -35.52
CA VAL A 425 3.77 0.24 -35.03
C VAL A 425 2.48 0.29 -34.20
N ARG A 426 2.44 1.18 -33.20
CA ARG A 426 1.26 1.37 -32.35
C ARG A 426 1.16 2.81 -31.86
N ASP A 427 -0.07 3.31 -31.81
CA ASP A 427 -0.41 4.62 -31.24
C ASP A 427 -0.57 4.59 -29.72
N ILE A 428 -0.24 5.72 -29.07
CA ILE A 428 -0.15 5.88 -27.61
C ILE A 428 -1.48 5.73 -26.86
N GLU A 429 -2.63 5.95 -27.51
CA GLU A 429 -3.95 5.95 -26.86
C GLU A 429 -4.37 4.59 -26.27
N LEU A 430 -3.71 3.49 -26.67
CA LEU A 430 -3.98 2.14 -26.14
C LEU A 430 -3.04 1.71 -25.00
N TYR A 431 -2.11 2.57 -24.57
CA TYR A 431 -1.18 2.26 -23.47
C TYR A 431 -1.58 2.89 -22.13
N TYR A 432 -2.50 3.86 -22.15
CA TYR A 432 -2.98 4.60 -20.97
C TYR A 432 -4.50 4.53 -20.78
N GLY A 433 -5.11 3.48 -21.32
CA GLY A 433 -6.54 3.23 -21.21
C GLY A 433 -6.98 2.73 -19.85
#